data_AF-D3V010-F1
#
_entry.id   AF-D3V010-F1
#
_cell.length_a   1.000
_cell.length_b   1.000
_cell.length_c   1.000
_cell.angle_alpha   90.00
_cell.angle_beta   90.00
_cell.angle_gamma   90.00
#
_symmetry.space_group_name_H-M   'P 1'
#
loop_
_entity.id
_entity.type
_entity.pdbx_description
1 polymer ?
#
loop_
_entity_poly.entity_id
_entity_poly.type
_entity_poly.pdbx_seq_one_letter_code
_entity_poly.pdbx_strand_id
1 'polypeptide(L)'
;MEVFGEVRSRWPWLYVCWSCDARVGMHPETNIPLGYLADEPTRRARRSGKQEFEDMRKRGNFERTEAYRWLAWRLGISFRKCHFGWFSAEMCQRATNICREFK
;
A
#
# COMPACT_ATOMS: atom_id res chain seq x y z
N MET A 1 -2.39 -4.05 22.75
CA MET A 1 -1.76 -3.16 21.75
C MET A 1 -2.59 -1.89 21.72
N GLU A 2 -2.14 -0.86 22.41
CA GLU A 2 -2.86 0.41 22.47
C GLU A 2 -2.51 1.25 21.23
N VAL A 3 -3.54 1.69 20.52
CA VAL A 3 -3.43 2.60 19.37
C VAL A 3 -3.91 3.96 19.84
N PHE A 4 -2.98 4.85 20.17
CA PHE A 4 -3.31 6.23 20.55
C PHE A 4 -3.36 7.08 19.27
N GLY A 5 -4.55 7.58 18.95
CA GLY A 5 -4.77 8.49 17.83
C GLY A 5 -4.93 9.92 18.30
N GLU A 6 -3.84 10.69 18.34
CA GLU A 6 -3.82 12.11 17.97
C GLU A 6 -2.39 12.63 18.04
N VAL A 7 -1.71 12.75 16.90
CA VAL A 7 -0.53 13.63 16.82
C VAL A 7 -1.05 14.96 16.29
N ARG A 8 -1.14 15.95 17.18
CA ARG A 8 -1.57 17.32 16.89
C ARG A 8 -0.64 17.98 15.86
N SER A 9 -0.93 17.78 14.57
CA SER A 9 -0.42 18.58 13.46
C SER A 9 -1.47 18.62 12.34
N ARG A 10 -1.43 19.66 11.49
CA ARG A 10 -2.26 19.74 10.27
C ARG A 10 -2.13 18.44 9.48
N TRP A 11 -3.25 17.94 8.93
CA TRP A 11 -3.36 16.70 8.15
C TRP A 11 -2.11 16.39 7.28
N PRO A 12 -1.73 15.09 7.11
CA PRO A 12 -2.52 13.90 7.42
C PRO A 12 -2.30 13.25 8.79
N TRP A 13 -3.39 12.71 9.36
CA TRP A 13 -3.36 11.93 10.59
C TRP A 13 -2.87 10.50 10.36
N LEU A 14 -2.24 9.93 11.39
CA LEU A 14 -1.79 8.54 11.43
C LEU A 14 -2.20 7.87 12.75
N TYR A 15 -2.55 6.60 12.69
CA TYR A 15 -2.46 5.72 13.86
C TYR A 15 -1.04 5.19 13.95
N VAL A 16 -0.47 5.23 15.16
CA VAL A 16 0.88 4.75 15.47
C VAL A 16 0.80 3.81 16.67
N CYS A 17 1.45 2.65 16.57
CA CYS A 17 1.68 1.78 17.70
C CYS A 17 2.99 2.18 18.37
N TRP A 18 2.94 2.59 19.63
CA TRP A 18 4.15 3.05 20.33
C TRP A 18 5.12 1.92 20.69
N SER A 19 4.63 0.68 20.84
CA SER A 19 5.49 -0.46 21.19
C SER A 19 6.35 -0.99 20.04
N CYS A 20 5.93 -0.78 18.78
CA CYS A 20 6.62 -1.34 17.60
C CYS A 20 6.80 -0.33 16.45
N ASP A 21 6.45 0.93 16.64
CA ASP A 21 6.46 2.01 15.64
C ASP A 21 5.64 1.71 14.36
N ALA A 22 4.78 0.68 14.36
CA ALA A 22 3.92 0.42 13.21
C ALA A 22 2.93 1.60 13.03
N ARG A 23 2.74 2.06 11.80
CA ARG A 23 1.84 3.21 11.51
C ARG A 23 1.02 3.01 10.26
N VAL A 24 -0.12 3.69 10.21
CA VAL A 24 -1.02 3.76 9.06
C VAL A 24 -1.63 5.14 8.96
N GLY A 25 -1.67 5.72 7.76
CA GLY A 25 -2.31 7.00 7.51
C GLY A 25 -3.82 6.86 7.34
N MET A 26 -4.53 7.98 7.44
CA MET A 26 -5.99 8.03 7.31
C MET A 26 -6.44 8.64 5.97
N HIS A 27 -7.66 8.33 5.55
CA HIS A 27 -8.35 9.09 4.51
C HIS A 27 -8.70 10.50 5.03
N PRO A 28 -8.51 11.56 4.22
CA PRO A 28 -8.75 12.96 4.63
C PRO A 28 -10.07 13.14 5.37
N GLU A 29 -10.02 13.84 6.50
CA GLU A 29 -11.19 14.20 7.32
C GLU A 29 -11.99 12.99 7.84
N THR A 30 -11.39 11.80 7.87
CA THR A 30 -12.01 10.59 8.42
C THR A 30 -11.07 9.86 9.38
N ASN A 31 -11.62 8.89 10.11
CA ASN A 31 -10.85 7.89 10.88
C ASN A 31 -10.68 6.56 10.11
N ILE A 32 -10.90 6.55 8.79
CA ILE A 32 -10.80 5.34 7.98
C ILE A 32 -9.33 5.16 7.57
N PRO A 33 -8.68 4.04 7.94
CA PRO A 33 -7.27 3.83 7.62
C PRO A 33 -7.08 3.50 6.14
N LEU A 34 -5.99 4.01 5.55
CA LEU A 34 -5.57 3.73 4.16
C LEU A 34 -5.12 2.27 3.95
N GLY A 35 -5.01 1.49 5.03
CA GLY A 35 -4.58 0.10 4.98
C GLY A 35 -4.39 -0.52 6.35
N TYR A 36 -3.47 -1.48 6.45
CA TYR A 36 -3.07 -2.05 7.74
C TYR A 36 -1.88 -1.30 8.33
N LEU A 37 -1.75 -1.33 9.66
CA LEU A 37 -0.52 -0.92 10.35
C LEU A 37 0.68 -1.62 9.72
N ALA A 38 1.75 -0.87 9.50
CA ALA A 38 2.98 -1.37 8.90
C ALA A 38 4.19 -0.81 9.63
N ASP A 39 5.16 -1.68 9.89
CA ASP A 39 6.50 -1.34 10.35
C ASP A 39 7.30 -0.59 9.26
N GLU A 40 8.49 -0.11 9.59
CA GLU A 40 9.32 0.63 8.64
C GLU A 40 9.62 -0.16 7.35
N PRO A 41 10.08 -1.42 7.41
CA PRO A 41 10.32 -2.22 6.21
C PRO A 41 9.09 -2.36 5.31
N THR A 42 7.92 -2.68 5.88
CA THR A 42 6.68 -2.84 5.12
C THR A 42 6.24 -1.51 4.51
N ARG A 43 6.38 -0.38 5.21
CA ARG A 43 6.07 0.94 4.66
C ARG A 43 6.95 1.28 3.45
N ARG A 44 8.25 1.01 3.53
CA ARG A 44 9.18 1.23 2.42
C ARG A 44 8.82 0.34 1.22
N ALA A 45 8.55 -0.94 1.46
CA ALA A 45 8.16 -1.90 0.43
C ALA A 45 6.83 -1.53 -0.26
N ARG A 46 5.84 -1.05 0.51
CA ARG A 46 4.57 -0.55 -0.04
C ARG A 46 4.78 0.66 -0.93
N ARG A 47 5.62 1.62 -0.49
CA ARG A 47 5.92 2.83 -1.27
C ARG A 47 6.66 2.50 -2.56
N SER A 48 7.73 1.72 -2.48
CA SER A 48 8.54 1.36 -3.65
C SER A 48 7.75 0.51 -4.65
N GLY A 49 7.05 -0.52 -4.18
CA GLY A 49 6.23 -1.36 -5.05
C GLY A 49 5.06 -0.61 -5.69
N LYS A 50 4.47 0.35 -4.96
CA LYS A 50 3.42 1.20 -5.54
C LYS A 50 3.95 2.12 -6.64
N GLN A 51 5.17 2.64 -6.49
CA GLN A 51 5.83 3.45 -7.52
C GLN A 51 6.02 2.62 -8.80
N GLU A 52 6.60 1.44 -8.68
CA GLU A 52 6.84 0.50 -9.80
C GLU A 52 5.52 0.10 -10.49
N PHE A 53 4.46 -0.10 -9.72
CA PHE A 53 3.12 -0.33 -10.26
C PHE A 53 2.59 0.86 -11.06
N GLU A 54 2.75 2.09 -10.57
CA GLU A 54 2.30 3.28 -11.30
C GLU A 54 3.11 3.50 -12.58
N ASP A 55 4.40 3.19 -12.57
CA ASP A 55 5.26 3.26 -13.75
C ASP A 55 4.91 2.18 -14.78
N MET A 56 4.61 0.95 -14.34
CA MET A 56 4.03 -0.09 -15.18
C MET A 56 2.69 0.34 -15.77
N ARG A 57 1.79 0.86 -14.93
CA ARG A 57 0.46 1.33 -15.36
C ARG A 57 0.56 2.39 -16.46
N LYS A 58 1.45 3.38 -16.29
CA LYS A 58 1.69 4.44 -17.29
C LYS A 58 2.25 3.86 -18.59
N ARG A 59 3.25 2.98 -18.52
CA ARG A 59 3.85 2.34 -19.71
C ARG A 59 2.83 1.49 -20.48
N GLY A 60 1.99 0.76 -19.75
CA GLY A 60 0.91 -0.06 -20.34
C GLY A 60 -0.34 0.73 -20.73
N ASN A 61 -0.36 2.06 -20.53
CA ASN A 61 -1.52 2.92 -20.73
C ASN A 61 -2.81 2.38 -20.08
N PHE A 62 -2.68 1.79 -18.88
CA PHE A 62 -3.80 1.21 -18.15
C PHE A 62 -4.53 2.26 -17.32
N GLU A 63 -5.86 2.16 -17.29
CA GLU A 63 -6.63 2.78 -16.22
C GLU A 63 -6.28 2.13 -14.87
N ARG A 64 -6.43 2.89 -13.78
CA ARG A 64 -6.01 2.42 -12.45
C ARG A 64 -6.69 1.12 -12.04
N THR A 65 -7.98 0.98 -12.33
CA THR A 65 -8.74 -0.24 -12.06
C THR A 65 -8.23 -1.42 -12.90
N GLU A 66 -7.89 -1.20 -14.15
CA GLU A 66 -7.37 -2.23 -15.07
C GLU A 66 -6.00 -2.73 -14.61
N ALA A 67 -5.08 -1.83 -14.25
CA ALA A 67 -3.78 -2.20 -13.75
C ALA A 67 -3.87 -3.03 -12.46
N TYR A 68 -4.78 -2.68 -11.54
CA TYR A 68 -5.00 -3.50 -10.34
C TYR A 68 -5.65 -4.85 -10.65
N ARG A 69 -6.56 -4.94 -11.62
CA ARG A 69 -7.11 -6.23 -12.08
C ARG A 69 -6.01 -7.12 -12.67
N TRP A 70 -5.16 -6.54 -13.52
CA TRP A 70 -4.01 -7.22 -14.11
C TRP A 70 -3.03 -7.72 -13.04
N LEU A 71 -2.67 -6.86 -12.08
CA LEU A 71 -1.75 -7.23 -11.01
C LEU A 71 -2.35 -8.32 -10.11
N ALA A 72 -3.64 -8.22 -9.77
CA ALA A 72 -4.33 -9.23 -8.98
C ALA A 72 -4.32 -10.60 -9.67
N TRP A 73 -4.57 -10.62 -10.99
CA TRP A 73 -4.50 -11.82 -11.81
C TRP A 73 -3.08 -12.42 -11.80
N ARG A 74 -2.04 -11.61 -12.02
CA ARG A 74 -0.64 -12.06 -11.98
C ARG A 74 -0.19 -12.56 -10.61
N LEU A 75 -0.72 -11.98 -9.53
CA LEU A 75 -0.44 -12.40 -8.16
C LEU A 75 -1.24 -13.64 -7.72
N GLY A 76 -2.29 -14.02 -8.46
CA GLY A 76 -3.20 -15.10 -8.08
C GLY A 76 -4.09 -14.75 -6.87
N ILE A 77 -4.43 -13.48 -6.69
CA ILE A 77 -5.28 -13.01 -5.58
C ILE A 77 -6.57 -12.36 -6.10
N SER A 78 -7.57 -12.22 -5.24
CA SER A 78 -8.78 -11.51 -5.62
C SER A 78 -8.51 -10.01 -5.81
N PHE A 79 -9.15 -9.41 -6.82
CA PHE A 79 -9.06 -7.97 -7.09
C PHE A 79 -9.36 -7.13 -5.85
N ARG A 80 -10.37 -7.53 -5.06
CA ARG A 80 -10.75 -6.83 -3.82
C ARG A 80 -9.62 -6.78 -2.79
N LYS A 81 -8.70 -7.74 -2.78
CA LYS A 81 -7.55 -7.80 -1.84
C LYS A 81 -6.28 -7.16 -2.42
N CYS A 82 -6.28 -6.76 -3.70
CA CYS A 82 -5.11 -6.23 -4.40
C CYS A 82 -4.92 -4.73 -4.13
N HIS A 83 -4.49 -4.40 -2.92
CA HIS A 83 -4.23 -3.02 -2.50
C HIS A 83 -2.88 -2.94 -1.77
N PHE A 84 -1.97 -2.07 -2.22
CA PHE A 84 -0.65 -1.95 -1.61
C PHE A 84 -0.71 -1.61 -0.12
N GLY A 85 -1.71 -0.84 0.33
CA GLY A 85 -1.93 -0.57 1.76
C GLY A 85 -2.23 -1.82 2.60
N TRP A 86 -2.55 -2.95 1.97
CA TRP A 86 -2.88 -4.22 2.63
C TRP A 86 -1.81 -5.30 2.47
N PHE A 87 -0.81 -5.05 1.63
CA PHE A 87 0.25 -6.02 1.37
C PHE A 87 1.28 -6.08 2.50
N SER A 88 1.83 -7.28 2.73
CA SER A 88 3.07 -7.49 3.49
C SER A 88 4.28 -7.06 2.67
N ALA A 89 5.45 -6.93 3.29
CA ALA A 89 6.70 -6.64 2.58
C ALA A 89 7.00 -7.68 1.48
N GLU A 90 6.78 -8.97 1.76
CA GLU A 90 6.95 -10.06 0.80
C GLU A 90 5.99 -9.93 -0.40
N MET A 91 4.71 -9.64 -0.15
CA MET A 91 3.72 -9.43 -1.22
C MET A 91 4.07 -8.20 -2.06
N CYS A 92 4.57 -7.13 -1.45
CA CYS A 92 5.08 -5.97 -2.18
C CYS A 92 6.26 -6.33 -3.09
N GLN A 93 7.19 -7.18 -2.64
CA GLN A 93 8.32 -7.63 -3.46
C GLN A 93 7.84 -8.43 -4.67
N ARG A 94 6.91 -9.38 -4.47
CA ARG A 94 6.29 -10.15 -5.56
C ARG A 94 5.60 -9.23 -6.57
N ALA A 95 4.79 -8.29 -6.08
CA ALA A 95 4.09 -7.32 -6.92
C ALA A 95 5.07 -6.45 -7.74
N THR A 96 6.17 -6.02 -7.10
CA THR A 96 7.23 -5.22 -7.73
C THR A 96 7.89 -5.98 -8.88
N ASN A 97 8.28 -7.23 -8.65
CA ASN A 97 8.92 -8.05 -9.68
C ASN A 97 8.00 -8.23 -10.90
N ILE A 98 6.73 -8.53 -10.66
CA ILE A 98 5.71 -8.64 -11.72
C ILE A 98 5.59 -7.33 -12.52
N CYS A 99 5.57 -6.17 -11.84
CA CYS A 99 5.47 -4.87 -12.51
C CYS A 99 6.71 -4.53 -13.34
N ARG A 100 7.90 -4.98 -12.91
CA ARG A 100 9.16 -4.79 -13.65
C ARG A 100 9.27 -5.68 -14.89
N GLU A 101 8.69 -6.88 -14.83
CA GLU A 101 8.62 -7.81 -15.97
C GLU A 101 7.60 -7.39 -17.04
N PHE A 102 6.76 -6.39 -16.77
CA PHE A 102 5.82 -5.87 -17.75
C PHE A 102 6.58 -5.19 -18.90
N LYS A 103 6.37 -5.71 -20.12
CA LYS A 103 6.94 -5.24 -21.38
C LYS A 103 5.85 -4.66 -22.25
#